data_AF-A0A5D3F7G2-F1
#
_entry.id   AF-A0A5D3F7G2-F1
#
_cell.length_a   1.000
_cell.length_b   1.000
_cell.length_c   1.000
_cell.angle_alpha   90.00
_cell.angle_beta   90.00
_cell.angle_gamma   90.00
#
_symmetry.space_group_name_H-M   'P 1'
#
loop_
_entity.id
_entity.type
_entity.pdbx_description
1 polymer ?
#
loop_
_entity_poly.entity_id
_entity_poly.type
_entity_poly.pdbx_seq_one_letter_code
_entity_poly.pdbx_strand_id
1 'polypeptide(L)'
;MHPGPWDDGGDAPAFWPVFPIGFGLFWLALLGTVFYLIRRRTNDHARAQAKASDPLAKAQSLLAERFARGEIDEDEYLMRSSTLRNGT
;
A
#
# COMPACT_ATOMS: atom_id res chain seq x y z
N MET A 1 41.35 -46.69 -25.38
CA MET A 1 40.55 -45.46 -25.13
C MET A 1 40.08 -45.58 -23.69
N HIS A 2 40.66 -44.79 -22.79
CA HIS A 2 40.37 -44.86 -21.36
C HIS A 2 39.20 -43.90 -21.10
N PRO A 3 38.06 -44.34 -20.52
CA PRO A 3 37.02 -43.41 -20.10
C PRO A 3 37.61 -42.50 -19.02
N GLY A 4 37.37 -41.19 -19.17
CA GLY A 4 37.89 -40.18 -18.26
C GLY A 4 37.11 -40.19 -16.94
N PRO A 5 37.68 -39.69 -15.83
CA PRO A 5 37.06 -39.68 -14.51
C PRO A 5 35.85 -38.73 -14.39
N TRP A 6 35.31 -38.27 -15.52
CA TRP A 6 34.18 -37.34 -15.60
C TRP A 6 32.87 -38.06 -15.96
N ASP A 7 32.90 -39.37 -16.18
CA ASP A 7 31.73 -40.22 -16.47
C ASP A 7 31.00 -40.71 -15.21
N ASP A 8 31.38 -40.21 -14.04
CA ASP A 8 30.66 -40.47 -12.80
C ASP A 8 29.48 -39.48 -12.73
N GLY A 9 28.43 -39.80 -13.49
CA GLY A 9 27.09 -39.25 -13.33
C GLY A 9 26.58 -39.59 -11.93
N GLY A 10 27.09 -38.87 -10.93
CA GLY A 10 26.72 -39.06 -9.54
C GLY A 10 25.21 -38.90 -9.43
N ASP A 11 24.54 -39.96 -9.03
CA ASP A 11 23.11 -39.96 -8.74
C ASP A 11 22.77 -38.70 -7.95
N ALA A 12 21.89 -37.86 -8.50
CA ALA A 12 21.46 -36.66 -7.82
C ALA A 12 21.00 -37.07 -6.41
N PRO A 13 21.53 -36.45 -5.34
CA PRO A 13 21.21 -36.90 -3.99
C PRO A 13 19.70 -36.96 -3.81
N ALA A 14 19.18 -37.93 -3.05
CA ALA A 14 17.74 -38.15 -2.91
C ALA A 14 16.93 -36.90 -2.48
N PHE A 15 17.60 -35.88 -1.93
CA PHE A 15 17.02 -34.59 -1.55
C PHE A 15 17.00 -33.52 -2.65
N TRP A 16 17.51 -33.80 -3.86
CA TRP A 16 17.56 -32.88 -5.00
C TRP A 16 16.23 -32.15 -5.26
N PRO A 17 15.04 -32.80 -5.20
CA PRO A 17 13.77 -32.12 -5.43
C PRO A 17 13.34 -31.17 -4.29
N VAL A 18 13.83 -31.39 -3.07
CA VAL A 18 13.43 -30.60 -1.89
C VAL A 18 13.89 -29.16 -2.02
N PHE A 19 15.09 -28.95 -2.58
CA PHE A 19 15.67 -27.62 -2.74
C PHE A 19 14.85 -26.69 -3.66
N PRO A 20 14.56 -27.03 -4.94
CA PRO A 20 13.78 -26.16 -5.82
C PRO A 20 12.35 -25.97 -5.33
N ILE A 21 11.74 -26.97 -4.69
CA ILE A 21 10.40 -26.86 -4.11
C ILE A 21 10.41 -25.86 -2.94
N GLY A 22 11.33 -26.02 -1.99
CA GLY A 22 11.44 -25.11 -0.85
C GLY A 22 11.79 -23.69 -1.28
N PHE A 23 12.70 -23.54 -2.23
CA PHE A 23 13.07 -22.25 -2.80
C PHE A 23 11.88 -21.59 -3.53
N GLY A 24 11.14 -22.36 -4.33
CA GLY A 24 9.93 -21.88 -5.00
C GLY A 24 8.86 -21.41 -4.01
N LEU A 25 8.59 -22.21 -2.97
CA LEU A 25 7.65 -21.84 -1.90
C LEU A 25 8.09 -20.58 -1.15
N PHE A 26 9.38 -20.47 -0.85
CA PHE A 26 9.96 -19.30 -0.20
C PHE A 26 9.71 -18.03 -1.04
N TRP A 27 10.01 -18.07 -2.34
CA TRP A 27 9.77 -16.92 -3.22
C TRP A 27 8.29 -16.60 -3.38
N LEU A 28 7.43 -17.61 -3.48
CA LEU A 28 5.98 -17.41 -3.58
C LEU A 28 5.43 -16.75 -2.31
N ALA A 29 5.88 -17.18 -1.13
CA ALA A 29 5.53 -16.56 0.14
C ALA A 29 6.08 -15.13 0.26
N LEU A 30 7.33 -14.89 -0.15
CA LEU A 30 7.95 -13.57 -0.11
C LEU A 30 7.22 -12.58 -1.02
N LEU A 31 7.03 -12.95 -2.29
CA LEU A 31 6.31 -12.13 -3.28
C LEU A 31 4.86 -11.91 -2.87
N GLY A 32 4.17 -12.96 -2.38
CA GLY A 32 2.81 -12.86 -1.88
C GLY A 32 2.70 -11.89 -0.69
N THR A 33 3.66 -11.95 0.25
CA THR A 33 3.71 -11.05 1.41
C THR A 33 3.96 -9.60 0.99
N VAL A 34 4.96 -9.36 0.14
CA VAL A 34 5.27 -8.02 -0.38
C VAL A 34 4.07 -7.45 -1.13
N PHE A 35 3.46 -8.23 -2.04
CA PHE A 35 2.28 -7.81 -2.79
C PHE A 35 1.09 -7.52 -1.87
N TYR A 36 0.84 -8.36 -0.87
CA TYR A 36 -0.20 -8.15 0.13
C TYR A 36 0.02 -6.86 0.92
N LEU A 37 1.24 -6.60 1.39
CA LEU A 37 1.58 -5.39 2.12
C LEU A 37 1.41 -4.14 1.26
N ILE A 38 1.87 -4.17 0.01
CA ILE A 38 1.66 -3.09 -0.94
C ILE A 38 0.16 -2.86 -1.13
N ARG A 39 -0.61 -3.89 -1.49
CA ARG A 39 -2.05 -3.78 -1.75
C ARG A 39 -2.84 -3.32 -0.53
N ARG A 40 -2.44 -3.74 0.68
CA ARG A 40 -3.01 -3.26 1.94
C ARG A 40 -2.76 -1.76 2.11
N ARG A 41 -1.51 -1.31 1.94
CA ARG A 41 -1.17 0.13 2.01
C ARG A 41 -1.89 0.92 0.92
N THR A 42 -1.95 0.42 -0.31
CA THR A 42 -2.64 1.12 -1.41
C THR A 42 -4.13 1.25 -1.13
N ASN A 43 -4.78 0.26 -0.53
CA ASN A 43 -6.19 0.36 -0.14
C ASN A 43 -6.40 1.37 1.00
N ASP A 44 -5.51 1.44 1.98
CA ASP A 44 -5.58 2.42 3.07
C ASP A 44 -5.32 3.84 2.54
N HIS A 45 -4.34 4.01 1.65
CA HIS A 45 -4.08 5.27 0.95
C HIS A 45 -5.18 5.64 -0.03
N ALA A 46 -5.81 4.68 -0.72
CA ALA A 46 -6.94 4.94 -1.61
C ALA A 46 -8.17 5.36 -0.81
N ARG A 47 -8.41 4.79 0.38
CA ARG A 47 -9.46 5.24 1.31
C ARG A 47 -9.18 6.63 1.86
N ALA A 48 -7.94 6.92 2.26
CA ALA A 48 -7.53 8.25 2.71
C ALA A 48 -7.61 9.29 1.58
N GLN A 49 -7.18 8.93 0.37
CA GLN A 49 -7.31 9.79 -0.81
C GLN A 49 -8.76 9.97 -1.22
N ALA A 50 -9.62 8.94 -1.16
CA ALA A 50 -11.05 9.09 -1.42
C ALA A 50 -11.69 10.09 -0.43
N LYS A 51 -11.27 10.06 0.84
CA LYS A 51 -11.70 11.03 1.87
C LYS A 51 -11.13 12.44 1.63
N ALA A 52 -9.93 12.57 1.08
CA ALA A 52 -9.34 13.85 0.68
C ALA A 52 -9.85 14.36 -0.69
N SER A 53 -10.42 13.47 -1.50
CA SER A 53 -11.09 13.76 -2.77
C SER A 53 -12.52 14.25 -2.54
N ASP A 54 -13.05 14.08 -1.33
CA ASP A 54 -14.34 14.62 -0.92
C ASP A 54 -14.29 16.17 -1.04
N PRO A 55 -15.15 16.77 -1.89
CA PRO A 55 -15.22 18.22 -2.06
C PRO A 55 -15.33 18.98 -0.74
N LEU A 56 -15.95 18.37 0.27
CA LEU A 56 -16.16 18.94 1.60
C LEU A 56 -14.85 19.01 2.40
N ALA A 57 -14.01 17.97 2.32
CA ALA A 57 -12.69 17.95 2.98
C ALA A 57 -11.73 18.98 2.37
N LYS A 58 -11.77 19.15 1.03
CA LYS A 58 -11.04 20.23 0.35
C LYS A 58 -11.52 21.62 0.73
N ALA A 59 -12.84 21.82 0.87
CA ALA A 59 -13.40 23.09 1.31
C ALA A 59 -12.96 23.42 2.75
N GLN A 60 -12.92 22.44 3.64
CA GLN A 60 -12.44 22.60 5.02
C GLN A 60 -10.95 22.95 5.09
N SER A 61 -10.08 22.28 4.31
CA SER A 61 -8.65 22.60 4.31
C SER A 61 -8.37 24.01 3.80
N LEU A 62 -9.13 24.45 2.78
CA LEU A 62 -9.00 25.80 2.22
C LEU A 62 -9.49 26.89 3.20
N LEU A 63 -10.53 26.59 3.98
CA LEU A 63 -11.02 27.48 5.04
C LEU A 63 -10.01 27.59 6.20
N ALA A 64 -9.45 26.46 6.65
CA ALA A 64 -8.47 26.43 7.73
C ALA A 64 -7.18 27.18 7.36
N GLU A 65 -6.73 27.06 6.10
CA GLU A 65 -5.56 27.79 5.62
C GLU A 65 -5.80 29.30 5.51
N ARG A 66 -7.03 29.73 5.15
CA ARG A 66 -7.41 31.16 5.15
C ARG A 66 -7.62 31.74 6.55
N PHE A 67 -8.17 30.95 7.48
CA PHE A 67 -8.27 31.33 8.88
C PHE A 67 -6.88 31.49 9.52
N ALA A 68 -5.96 30.56 9.27
CA ALA A 68 -4.58 30.67 9.74
C ALA A 68 -3.82 31.87 9.12
N ARG A 69 -4.22 32.28 7.91
CA ARG A 69 -3.70 33.48 7.23
C ARG A 69 -4.38 34.77 7.72
N GLY A 70 -5.42 34.67 8.56
CA GLY A 70 -6.17 35.80 9.10
C GLY A 70 -7.09 36.49 8.07
N GLU A 71 -7.37 35.84 6.94
CA GLU A 71 -8.21 36.40 5.86
C GLU A 71 -9.73 36.20 6.12
N ILE A 72 -10.10 35.35 7.08
CA ILE A 72 -11.48 35.00 7.44
C ILE A 72 -11.63 35.01 8.96
N ASP A 73 -12.64 35.73 9.45
CA ASP A 73 -12.96 35.92 10.87
C ASP A 73 -13.72 34.71 11.46
N GLU A 74 -13.57 34.47 12.77
CA GLU A 74 -14.09 33.26 13.46
C GLU A 74 -15.63 33.15 13.35
N ASP A 75 -16.32 34.28 13.32
CA ASP A 75 -17.78 34.36 13.22
C ASP A 75 -18.32 33.90 11.86
N GLU A 76 -17.57 34.17 10.77
CA GLU A 76 -17.97 33.75 9.42
C GLU A 76 -17.76 32.24 9.20
N TYR A 77 -16.73 31.68 9.85
CA TYR A 77 -16.49 30.23 9.86
C TYR A 77 -17.65 29.47 10.53
N LEU A 78 -18.08 29.94 11.70
CA LEU A 78 -19.15 29.29 12.46
C LEU A 78 -20.50 29.35 11.71
N MET A 79 -20.82 30.49 11.11
CA MET A 79 -22.07 30.71 10.38
C MET A 79 -22.19 29.85 9.10
N ARG A 80 -21.09 29.63 8.36
CA ARG A 80 -21.11 28.74 7.19
C ARG A 80 -21.08 27.26 7.56
N SER A 81 -20.43 26.90 8.67
CA SER A 81 -20.38 25.51 9.15
C SER A 81 -21.74 25.01 9.66
N SER A 82 -22.52 25.88 10.33
CA SER A 82 -23.86 25.54 10.83
C SER A 82 -24.85 25.35 9.67
N THR A 83 -24.73 26.18 8.63
CA THR A 83 -25.57 26.09 7.42
C THR A 83 -25.33 24.78 6.66
N LEU A 84 -24.07 24.35 6.53
CA LEU A 84 -23.71 23.07 5.90
C LEU A 84 -24.13 21.85 6.73
N ARG A 85 -24.23 21.98 8.06
CA ARG A 85 -24.63 20.89 8.97
C ARG A 85 -26.14 20.74 9.14
N ASN A 86 -26.90 21.82 8.98
CA ASN A 86 -28.37 21.80 9.05
C ASN A 86 -29.06 21.60 7.69
N GLY A 87 -28.31 21.56 6.58
CA GLY A 87 -28.84 21.35 5.23
C GLY A 87 -29.03 19.88 4.81
N THR A 88 -28.91 18.94 5.75
CA THR A 88 -29.22 17.50 5.60
C THR A 88 -30.45 17.15 6.41
#